data_AF-A0A229SRV1-F1
#
_entry.id   AF-A0A229SRV1-F1
#
_cell.length_a   1.000
_cell.length_b   1.000
_cell.length_c   1.000
_cell.angle_alpha   90.00
_cell.angle_beta   90.00
_cell.angle_gamma   90.00
#
_symmetry.space_group_name_H-M   'P 1'
#
loop_
_entity.id
_entity.type
_entity.pdbx_description
1 polymer ?
#
loop_
_entity_poly.entity_id
_entity_poly.type
_entity_poly.pdbx_seq_one_letter_code
_entity_poly.pdbx_strand_id
1 'polypeptide(L)'
;MRWVVAFAAVVLAVLTGPASASAAPAVETLCTVKDSRIGELSGLVSDGEHLYAMNDGGTKIQVFVLGRDCKVQKVITDRTDPFDPEDLARTPDGRLWLSDTGDNNKARLTVALEELSPDGKVTMHRLTYPDGQHDTEALIMDKSGTPYLITKDILGEAKVYRPSGPLASPGPTNLEKVGSLKISATDTQGGPVGSIGSVLVTGGASTADGSVVALRTYTDAYLYAVPDGDVMAALQRTPVRIPLPGEKQGEAIAFDPDGTLLSGSEGTGQPLRVVRGAAALAAQSGAPAEGKSSAGTGASSGSAGDGAGLPVLPAAGITLALVGIGWFGFRRLRRRTH
;
A
#
# COMPACT_ATOMS: atom_id res chain seq x y z
N MET A 1 53.79 6.45 64.47
CA MET A 1 53.89 5.78 63.16
C MET A 1 52.71 6.24 62.31
N ARG A 2 52.94 7.07 61.29
CA ARG A 2 51.91 7.60 60.39
C ARG A 2 51.79 6.68 59.19
N TRP A 3 50.59 6.18 58.88
CA TRP A 3 50.28 5.57 57.58
C TRP A 3 49.20 6.44 56.93
N VAL A 4 49.56 7.08 55.83
CA VAL A 4 48.62 7.78 54.94
C VAL A 4 48.36 6.84 53.78
N VAL A 5 47.12 6.39 53.63
CA VAL A 5 46.67 5.64 52.44
C VAL A 5 45.98 6.63 51.52
N ALA A 6 46.60 6.91 50.37
CA ALA A 6 46.00 7.72 49.31
C ALA A 6 45.23 6.80 48.35
N PHE A 7 43.91 6.94 48.29
CA PHE A 7 43.10 6.32 47.25
C PHE A 7 43.07 7.24 46.03
N ALA A 8 43.64 6.78 44.91
CA ALA A 8 43.49 7.42 43.62
C ALA A 8 42.16 6.95 42.99
N ALA A 9 41.18 7.85 42.87
CA ALA A 9 39.97 7.59 42.12
C ALA A 9 40.26 7.79 40.61
N VAL A 10 40.25 6.70 39.85
CA VAL A 10 40.26 6.76 38.38
C VAL A 10 38.82 6.98 37.91
N VAL A 11 38.53 8.17 37.40
CA VAL A 11 37.24 8.47 36.76
C VAL A 11 37.34 8.06 35.29
N LEU A 12 36.68 6.97 34.93
CA LEU A 12 36.54 6.53 33.54
C LEU A 12 35.40 7.34 32.89
N ALA A 13 35.76 8.35 32.10
CA ALA A 13 34.80 9.14 31.32
C ALA A 13 34.30 8.30 30.13
N VAL A 14 33.08 7.76 30.22
CA VAL A 14 32.39 7.14 29.10
C VAL A 14 31.85 8.26 28.20
N LEU A 15 32.50 8.48 27.06
CA LEU A 15 32.04 9.38 26.01
C LEU A 15 30.84 8.73 25.29
N THR A 16 29.63 8.98 25.76
CA THR A 16 28.41 8.67 25.00
C THR A 16 28.23 9.74 23.93
N GLY A 17 28.71 9.48 22.71
CA GLY A 17 28.38 10.31 21.56
C GLY A 17 26.86 10.28 21.29
N PRO A 18 26.24 11.39 20.85
CA PRO A 18 24.84 11.40 20.52
C PRO A 18 24.59 10.43 19.36
N ALA A 19 23.73 9.44 19.58
CA ALA A 19 23.18 8.64 18.49
C ALA A 19 22.43 9.59 17.55
N SER A 20 22.85 9.67 16.29
CA SER A 20 22.11 10.40 15.27
C SER A 20 20.75 9.75 15.10
N ALA A 21 19.71 10.37 15.67
CA ALA A 21 18.34 10.00 15.36
C ALA A 21 18.12 10.32 13.88
N SER A 22 18.00 9.28 13.04
CA SER A 22 17.58 9.45 11.65
C SER A 22 16.21 10.11 11.67
N ALA A 23 16.09 11.30 11.09
CA ALA A 23 14.80 11.98 10.98
C ALA A 23 13.83 11.11 10.17
N ALA A 24 12.56 11.08 10.57
CA ALA A 24 11.52 10.44 9.78
C ALA A 24 11.47 11.10 8.38
N PRO A 25 11.22 10.33 7.31
CA PRO A 25 11.18 10.89 5.97
C PRO A 25 10.06 11.92 5.85
N ALA A 26 10.36 13.06 5.22
CA ALA A 26 9.42 14.16 5.09
C ALA A 26 8.38 13.86 4.01
N VAL A 27 7.10 14.15 4.32
CA VAL A 27 6.01 14.14 3.34
C VAL A 27 5.83 15.54 2.79
N GLU A 28 6.09 15.72 1.50
CA GLU A 28 6.02 17.01 0.82
C GLU A 28 4.92 17.04 -0.23
N THR A 29 4.38 18.21 -0.54
CA THR A 29 3.47 18.37 -1.69
C THR A 29 4.28 18.51 -2.97
N LEU A 30 4.00 17.67 -3.97
CA LEU A 30 4.53 17.81 -5.32
C LEU A 30 3.75 18.86 -6.11
N CYS A 31 2.43 18.66 -6.23
CA CYS A 31 1.51 19.51 -6.97
C CYS A 31 0.07 19.25 -6.52
N THR A 32 -0.91 19.93 -7.13
CA THR A 32 -2.34 19.75 -6.84
C THR A 32 -3.09 19.37 -8.10
N VAL A 33 -3.86 18.28 -8.03
CA VAL A 33 -4.71 17.83 -9.15
C VAL A 33 -5.98 18.68 -9.17
N LYS A 34 -5.99 19.69 -10.03
CA LYS A 34 -7.10 20.65 -10.14
C LYS A 34 -8.14 20.29 -11.20
N ASP A 35 -7.84 19.32 -12.05
CA ASP A 35 -8.75 18.88 -13.10
C ASP A 35 -9.92 18.11 -12.45
N SER A 36 -11.12 18.67 -12.53
CA SER A 36 -12.31 18.09 -11.90
C SER A 36 -12.76 16.76 -12.51
N ARG A 37 -12.16 16.35 -13.64
CA ARG A 37 -12.37 15.01 -14.21
C ARG A 37 -11.63 13.93 -13.42
N ILE A 38 -10.70 14.31 -12.53
CA ILE A 38 -9.94 13.42 -11.66
C ILE A 38 -10.44 13.66 -10.22
N GLY A 39 -11.67 13.24 -9.96
CA GLY A 39 -12.35 13.43 -8.67
C GLY A 39 -12.20 12.24 -7.73
N GLU A 40 -11.87 11.07 -8.28
CA GLU A 40 -11.92 9.76 -7.62
C GLU A 40 -10.54 9.09 -7.78
N LEU A 41 -9.45 9.84 -7.58
CA LEU A 41 -8.09 9.36 -7.85
C LEU A 41 -7.74 8.12 -7.03
N SER A 42 -7.72 6.96 -7.68
CA SER A 42 -7.50 5.66 -7.05
C SER A 42 -6.25 4.94 -7.59
N GLY A 43 -6.02 4.97 -8.90
CA GLY A 43 -4.79 4.44 -9.50
C GLY A 43 -3.75 5.51 -9.87
N LEU A 44 -2.46 5.26 -9.59
CA LEU A 44 -1.35 6.14 -9.98
C LEU A 44 -0.09 5.35 -10.36
N VAL A 45 0.57 5.75 -11.45
CA VAL A 45 1.95 5.30 -11.76
C VAL A 45 2.78 6.44 -12.34
N SER A 46 4.10 6.29 -12.34
CA SER A 46 5.04 7.28 -12.88
C SER A 46 6.06 6.65 -13.82
N ASP A 47 6.48 7.40 -14.84
CA ASP A 47 7.69 7.09 -15.63
C ASP A 47 8.85 8.07 -15.36
N GLY A 48 8.70 8.94 -14.37
CA GLY A 48 9.67 9.99 -13.99
C GLY A 48 9.44 11.32 -14.71
N GLU A 49 8.86 11.32 -15.91
CA GLU A 49 8.49 12.53 -16.64
C GLU A 49 7.01 12.85 -16.49
N HIS A 50 6.17 11.81 -16.56
CA HIS A 50 4.73 11.87 -16.52
C HIS A 50 4.18 11.03 -15.36
N LEU A 51 3.01 11.46 -14.88
CA LEU A 51 2.17 10.70 -13.99
C LEU A 51 0.97 10.19 -14.77
N TYR A 52 0.53 8.96 -14.50
CA TYR A 52 -0.64 8.36 -15.10
C TYR A 52 -1.64 8.11 -13.98
N ALA A 53 -2.79 8.76 -14.07
CA ALA A 53 -3.82 8.74 -13.05
C ALA A 53 -5.10 8.08 -13.58
N MET A 54 -5.75 7.30 -12.74
CA MET A 54 -7.00 6.61 -13.01
C MET A 54 -7.99 6.91 -11.88
N ASN A 55 -9.26 7.11 -12.24
CA ASN A 55 -10.31 7.22 -11.23
C ASN A 55 -10.81 5.85 -10.80
N ASP A 56 -11.30 5.75 -9.57
CA ASP A 56 -12.24 4.72 -9.13
C ASP A 56 -13.54 4.87 -9.95
N GLY A 57 -13.92 3.82 -10.66
CA GLY A 57 -15.12 3.82 -11.51
C GLY A 57 -14.96 4.45 -12.90
N GLY A 58 -16.10 4.61 -13.58
CA GLY A 58 -16.18 5.19 -14.91
C GLY A 58 -17.26 4.54 -15.76
N THR A 59 -17.33 4.95 -17.03
CA THR A 59 -18.18 4.29 -18.05
C THR A 59 -17.37 3.86 -19.28
N LYS A 60 -16.05 4.00 -19.16
CA LYS A 60 -15.05 3.69 -20.16
C LYS A 60 -13.66 3.77 -19.55
N ILE A 61 -12.70 3.04 -20.10
CA ILE A 61 -11.29 3.16 -19.72
C ILE A 61 -10.79 4.58 -20.02
N GLN A 62 -10.26 5.24 -18.98
CA GLN A 62 -9.61 6.54 -19.07
C GLN A 62 -8.40 6.60 -18.14
N VAL A 63 -7.24 6.89 -18.71
CA VAL A 63 -6.03 7.22 -17.95
C VAL A 63 -5.61 8.64 -18.31
N PHE A 64 -5.48 9.49 -17.30
CA PHE A 64 -5.03 10.86 -17.43
C PHE A 64 -3.51 10.92 -17.30
N VAL A 65 -2.84 11.39 -18.36
CA VAL A 65 -1.40 11.64 -18.34
C VAL A 65 -1.17 13.07 -17.88
N LEU A 66 -0.53 13.23 -16.73
CA LEU A 66 -0.24 14.50 -16.10
C LEU A 66 1.25 14.83 -16.24
N GLY A 67 1.56 16.11 -16.36
CA GLY A 67 2.92 16.59 -16.08
C GLY A 67 3.21 16.57 -14.58
N ARG A 68 4.47 16.83 -14.21
CA ARG A 68 4.90 16.97 -12.80
C ARG A 68 4.27 18.16 -12.06
N ASP A 69 3.58 19.05 -12.78
CA ASP A 69 2.75 20.13 -12.23
C ASP A 69 1.27 19.75 -12.04
N CYS A 70 0.93 18.46 -12.15
CA CYS A 70 -0.42 17.88 -12.05
C CYS A 70 -1.40 18.36 -13.14
N LYS A 71 -0.93 19.01 -14.21
CA LYS A 71 -1.81 19.39 -15.33
C LYS A 71 -1.97 18.21 -16.29
N VAL A 72 -3.21 17.96 -16.70
CA VAL A 72 -3.53 16.97 -17.74
C VAL A 72 -2.94 17.42 -19.07
N GLN A 73 -2.07 16.59 -19.64
CA GLN A 73 -1.45 16.82 -20.95
C GLN A 73 -2.08 15.94 -22.03
N LYS A 74 -2.49 14.71 -21.67
CA LYS A 74 -3.11 13.73 -22.55
C LYS A 74 -4.11 12.88 -21.77
N VAL A 75 -5.10 12.33 -22.46
CA VAL A 75 -5.97 11.28 -21.92
C VAL A 75 -5.89 10.08 -22.86
N ILE A 76 -5.49 8.92 -22.33
CA ILE A 76 -5.56 7.64 -23.03
C ILE A 76 -6.93 7.06 -22.74
N THR A 77 -7.68 6.63 -23.76
CA THR A 77 -9.05 6.15 -23.59
C THR A 77 -9.35 5.01 -24.54
N ASP A 78 -10.18 4.10 -24.07
CA ASP A 78 -10.81 3.05 -24.87
C ASP A 78 -12.31 3.00 -24.55
N ARG A 79 -13.13 2.35 -25.39
CA ARG A 79 -14.59 2.27 -25.18
C ARG A 79 -15.01 1.18 -24.20
N THR A 80 -14.10 0.30 -23.80
CA THR A 80 -14.36 -0.74 -22.79
C THR A 80 -14.88 -0.10 -21.52
N ASP A 81 -16.03 -0.56 -21.05
CA ASP A 81 -16.73 -0.09 -19.85
C ASP A 81 -16.30 -0.98 -18.66
N PRO A 82 -15.35 -0.54 -17.81
CA PRO A 82 -14.94 -1.30 -16.63
C PRO A 82 -16.05 -1.26 -15.58
N PHE A 83 -16.10 -2.26 -14.70
CA PHE A 83 -17.11 -2.30 -13.66
C PHE A 83 -16.73 -1.43 -12.46
N ASP A 84 -15.51 -1.63 -11.93
CA ASP A 84 -14.98 -1.02 -10.70
C ASP A 84 -13.42 -1.07 -10.73
N PRO A 85 -12.78 -0.19 -11.52
CA PRO A 85 -11.32 -0.08 -11.61
C PRO A 85 -10.74 0.59 -10.36
N GLU A 86 -9.86 -0.10 -9.66
CA GLU A 86 -9.37 0.32 -8.34
C GLU A 86 -7.91 0.78 -8.36
N ASP A 87 -7.03 0.08 -9.06
CA ASP A 87 -5.60 0.38 -9.02
C ASP A 87 -4.94 0.32 -10.40
N LEU A 88 -3.74 0.89 -10.51
CA LEU A 88 -2.99 1.02 -11.74
C LEU A 88 -1.55 0.56 -11.54
N ALA A 89 -1.09 -0.34 -12.43
CA ALA A 89 0.32 -0.73 -12.52
C ALA A 89 0.89 -0.42 -13.90
N ARG A 90 2.22 -0.39 -14.00
CA ARG A 90 2.94 -0.15 -15.26
C ARG A 90 4.05 -1.17 -15.43
N THR A 91 4.15 -1.78 -16.61
CA THR A 91 5.26 -2.67 -16.97
C THR A 91 6.39 -1.90 -17.68
N PRO A 92 7.63 -2.43 -17.72
CA PRO A 92 8.77 -1.73 -18.31
C PRO A 92 8.60 -1.31 -19.78
N ASP A 93 7.80 -2.06 -20.54
CA ASP A 93 7.43 -1.76 -21.94
C ASP A 93 6.42 -0.61 -22.08
N GLY A 94 5.98 -0.01 -20.97
CA GLY A 94 5.08 1.13 -20.94
C GLY A 94 3.60 0.78 -21.01
N ARG A 95 3.23 -0.51 -21.01
CA ARG A 95 1.83 -0.89 -20.84
C ARG A 95 1.36 -0.56 -19.43
N LEU A 96 0.11 -0.13 -19.35
CA LEU A 96 -0.61 0.13 -18.12
C LEU A 96 -1.55 -1.04 -17.85
N TRP A 97 -1.75 -1.36 -16.58
CA TRP A 97 -2.61 -2.45 -16.13
C TRP A 97 -3.59 -1.90 -15.12
N LEU A 98 -4.86 -1.86 -15.49
CA LEU A 98 -5.93 -1.40 -14.61
C LEU A 98 -6.52 -2.61 -13.90
N SER A 99 -6.79 -2.45 -12.61
CA SER A 99 -7.37 -3.47 -11.74
C SER A 99 -8.87 -3.25 -11.62
N ASP A 100 -9.66 -3.71 -12.60
CA ASP A 100 -11.13 -3.78 -12.50
C ASP A 100 -11.55 -4.93 -11.58
N THR A 101 -11.29 -4.73 -10.29
CA THR A 101 -11.35 -5.76 -9.25
C THR A 101 -12.16 -5.37 -8.02
N GLY A 102 -12.69 -4.15 -7.97
CA GLY A 102 -13.63 -3.71 -6.93
C GLY A 102 -14.89 -4.56 -6.91
N ASP A 103 -15.34 -4.93 -5.71
CA ASP A 103 -16.56 -5.71 -5.51
C ASP A 103 -17.07 -5.59 -4.06
N ASN A 104 -17.34 -4.38 -3.57
CA ASN A 104 -17.75 -4.20 -2.16
C ASN A 104 -19.01 -5.04 -1.81
N ASN A 105 -19.87 -5.33 -2.79
CA ASN A 105 -21.08 -6.13 -2.63
C ASN A 105 -20.86 -7.65 -2.83
N LYS A 106 -19.64 -8.08 -3.17
CA LYS A 106 -19.27 -9.50 -3.40
C LYS A 106 -20.17 -10.19 -4.40
N ALA A 107 -20.52 -9.49 -5.48
CA ALA A 107 -21.50 -9.91 -6.48
C ALA A 107 -20.87 -10.38 -7.81
N ARG A 108 -19.57 -10.15 -8.01
CA ARG A 108 -18.89 -10.41 -9.28
C ARG A 108 -18.31 -11.81 -9.32
N LEU A 109 -18.83 -12.66 -10.21
CA LEU A 109 -18.26 -14.00 -10.46
C LEU A 109 -16.85 -13.94 -11.08
N THR A 110 -16.54 -12.86 -11.79
CA THR A 110 -15.22 -12.61 -12.37
C THR A 110 -14.84 -11.15 -12.17
N VAL A 111 -13.57 -10.91 -11.88
CA VAL A 111 -12.92 -9.60 -11.98
C VAL A 111 -12.07 -9.52 -13.25
N ALA A 112 -11.48 -8.37 -13.54
CA ALA A 112 -10.63 -8.19 -14.72
C ALA A 112 -9.33 -7.44 -14.42
N LEU A 113 -8.31 -7.75 -15.21
CA LEU A 113 -7.20 -6.84 -15.47
C LEU A 113 -7.35 -6.32 -16.90
N GLU A 114 -7.33 -5.01 -17.08
CA GLU A 114 -7.24 -4.41 -18.42
C GLU A 114 -5.80 -3.97 -18.71
N GLU A 115 -5.18 -4.67 -19.67
CA GLU A 115 -3.90 -4.27 -20.22
C GLU A 115 -4.13 -3.18 -21.28
N LEU A 116 -3.69 -1.96 -20.99
CA LEU A 116 -3.79 -0.79 -21.84
C LEU A 116 -2.42 -0.47 -22.45
N SER A 117 -2.30 -0.60 -23.76
CA SER A 117 -1.09 -0.23 -24.48
C SER A 117 -0.91 1.29 -24.61
N PRO A 118 0.32 1.79 -24.84
CA PRO A 118 0.57 3.23 -25.00
C PRO A 118 -0.21 3.92 -26.14
N ASP A 119 -0.58 3.17 -27.18
CA ASP A 119 -1.42 3.62 -28.31
C ASP A 119 -2.93 3.54 -28.01
N GLY A 120 -3.32 3.04 -26.82
CA GLY A 120 -4.68 3.06 -26.31
C GLY A 120 -5.52 1.81 -26.61
N LYS A 121 -4.90 0.70 -27.02
CA LYS A 121 -5.59 -0.59 -27.20
C LYS A 121 -5.71 -1.30 -25.86
N VAL A 122 -6.90 -1.83 -25.59
CA VAL A 122 -7.18 -2.63 -24.39
C VAL A 122 -7.19 -4.12 -24.73
N THR A 123 -6.50 -4.92 -23.91
CA THR A 123 -6.63 -6.37 -23.85
C THR A 123 -7.18 -6.75 -22.47
N MET A 124 -8.32 -7.42 -22.44
CA MET A 124 -8.99 -7.80 -21.19
C MET A 124 -8.54 -9.19 -20.74
N HIS A 125 -8.33 -9.35 -19.44
CA HIS A 125 -8.02 -10.62 -18.79
C HIS A 125 -8.94 -10.84 -17.59
N ARG A 126 -9.93 -11.71 -17.73
CA ARG A 126 -10.85 -12.09 -16.65
C ARG A 126 -10.17 -13.03 -15.68
N LEU A 127 -10.55 -12.93 -14.42
CA LEU A 127 -9.99 -13.69 -13.31
C LEU A 127 -11.10 -14.21 -12.40
N THR A 128 -10.87 -15.38 -11.81
CA THR A 128 -11.78 -16.03 -10.85
C THR A 128 -11.05 -16.35 -9.57
N TYR A 129 -11.58 -15.90 -8.43
CA TYR A 129 -11.08 -16.26 -7.11
C TYR A 129 -11.41 -17.72 -6.77
N PRO A 130 -10.51 -18.44 -6.08
CA PRO A 130 -10.72 -19.85 -5.72
C PRO A 130 -11.69 -20.04 -4.54
N ASP A 131 -11.92 -19.01 -3.73
CA ASP A 131 -12.62 -19.07 -2.44
C ASP A 131 -13.80 -18.08 -2.33
N GLY A 132 -14.39 -17.71 -3.47
CA GLY A 132 -15.54 -16.78 -3.54
C GLY A 132 -15.14 -15.35 -3.90
N GLN A 133 -16.12 -14.45 -3.97
CA GLN A 133 -15.92 -13.08 -4.40
C GLN A 133 -15.19 -12.25 -3.33
N HIS A 134 -14.24 -11.42 -3.76
CA HIS A 134 -13.52 -10.49 -2.90
C HIS A 134 -13.46 -9.11 -3.51
N ASP A 135 -13.54 -8.13 -2.63
CA ASP A 135 -13.26 -6.72 -2.91
C ASP A 135 -11.75 -6.51 -2.91
N THR A 136 -11.19 -6.09 -4.03
CA THR A 136 -9.74 -6.05 -4.26
C THR A 136 -9.34 -4.73 -4.84
N GLU A 137 -8.45 -4.05 -4.13
CA GLU A 137 -8.19 -2.63 -4.36
C GLU A 137 -6.71 -2.30 -4.44
N ALA A 138 -5.87 -3.32 -4.55
CA ALA A 138 -4.44 -3.12 -4.75
C ALA A 138 -3.88 -4.12 -5.76
N LEU A 139 -3.09 -3.59 -6.68
CA LEU A 139 -2.37 -4.32 -7.71
C LEU A 139 -0.87 -4.10 -7.55
N ILE A 140 -0.13 -5.17 -7.30
CA ILE A 140 1.34 -5.17 -7.39
C ILE A 140 1.74 -5.94 -8.62
N MET A 141 2.58 -5.34 -9.47
CA MET A 141 3.24 -6.05 -10.56
C MET A 141 4.65 -6.44 -10.14
N ASP A 142 4.96 -7.74 -10.12
CA ASP A 142 6.32 -8.18 -9.85
C ASP A 142 7.27 -7.88 -11.04
N LYS A 143 8.56 -8.10 -10.83
CA LYS A 143 9.60 -7.88 -11.86
C LYS A 143 9.37 -8.69 -13.15
N SER A 144 8.73 -9.85 -13.05
CA SER A 144 8.43 -10.73 -14.18
C SER A 144 7.16 -10.33 -14.94
N GLY A 145 6.38 -9.39 -14.41
CA GLY A 145 5.07 -9.02 -14.93
C GLY A 145 3.93 -9.90 -14.41
N THR A 146 4.13 -10.62 -13.30
CA THR A 146 3.05 -11.36 -12.63
C THR A 146 2.26 -10.40 -11.74
N PRO A 147 0.93 -10.30 -11.90
CA PRO A 147 0.10 -9.46 -11.05
C PRO A 147 -0.22 -10.17 -9.73
N TYR A 148 -0.14 -9.42 -8.64
CA TYR A 148 -0.60 -9.78 -7.31
C TYR A 148 -1.77 -8.88 -6.94
N LEU A 149 -2.88 -9.50 -6.54
CA LEU A 149 -4.13 -8.85 -6.17
C LEU A 149 -4.31 -8.94 -4.66
N ILE A 150 -4.55 -7.80 -4.01
CA ILE A 150 -4.63 -7.70 -2.56
C ILE A 150 -6.00 -7.16 -2.16
N THR A 151 -6.69 -7.89 -1.29
CA THR A 151 -8.08 -7.59 -0.90
C THR A 151 -8.18 -6.49 0.15
N LYS A 152 -9.24 -5.70 0.07
CA LYS A 152 -9.65 -4.77 1.13
C LYS A 152 -10.50 -5.49 2.17
N ASP A 153 -9.87 -6.04 3.20
CA ASP A 153 -10.57 -6.73 4.27
C ASP A 153 -10.77 -5.83 5.49
N ILE A 154 -12.03 -5.69 5.92
CA ILE A 154 -12.42 -4.83 7.06
C ILE A 154 -11.84 -5.26 8.40
N LEU A 155 -11.38 -6.50 8.53
CA LEU A 155 -10.72 -7.02 9.72
C LEU A 155 -9.20 -6.81 9.70
N GLY A 156 -8.67 -6.15 8.66
CA GLY A 156 -7.25 -5.86 8.50
C GLY A 156 -6.39 -7.06 8.10
N GLU A 157 -7.01 -8.19 7.70
CA GLU A 157 -6.31 -9.35 7.13
C GLU A 157 -6.53 -9.39 5.61
N ALA A 158 -5.70 -8.66 4.88
CA ALA A 158 -5.72 -8.63 3.43
C ALA A 158 -5.24 -9.98 2.87
N LYS A 159 -6.02 -10.60 1.99
CA LYS A 159 -5.63 -11.81 1.27
C LYS A 159 -4.87 -11.44 0.00
N VAL A 160 -3.91 -12.28 -0.37
CA VAL A 160 -3.06 -12.06 -1.54
C VAL A 160 -3.29 -13.18 -2.55
N TYR A 161 -3.58 -12.80 -3.78
CA TYR A 161 -3.85 -13.71 -4.89
C TYR A 161 -2.93 -13.42 -6.07
N ARG A 162 -2.69 -14.42 -6.90
CA ARG A 162 -2.06 -14.26 -8.23
C ARG A 162 -2.65 -15.25 -9.22
N PRO A 163 -2.49 -15.05 -10.54
CA PRO A 163 -2.88 -16.04 -11.54
C PRO A 163 -2.18 -17.37 -11.32
N SER A 164 -2.93 -18.48 -11.42
CA SER A 164 -2.38 -19.84 -11.30
C SER A 164 -1.59 -20.29 -12.54
N GLY A 165 -1.47 -19.43 -13.55
CA GLY A 165 -0.82 -19.68 -14.83
C GLY A 165 -0.91 -18.44 -15.74
N PRO A 166 -0.50 -18.57 -17.01
CA PRO A 166 -0.58 -17.46 -17.97
C PRO A 166 -1.99 -16.86 -18.07
N LEU A 167 -2.07 -15.54 -18.20
CA LEU A 167 -3.34 -14.83 -18.38
C LEU A 167 -3.97 -15.18 -19.73
N ALA A 168 -5.17 -15.74 -19.71
CA ALA A 168 -5.99 -15.92 -20.88
C ALA A 168 -6.70 -14.60 -21.24
N SER A 169 -6.97 -14.39 -22.52
CA SER A 169 -7.79 -13.26 -22.99
C SER A 169 -8.96 -13.78 -23.84
N PRO A 170 -10.22 -13.44 -23.51
CA PRO A 170 -10.63 -12.61 -22.39
C PRO A 170 -10.63 -13.33 -21.04
N GLY A 171 -10.29 -14.62 -20.93
CA GLY A 171 -10.31 -15.38 -19.66
C GLY A 171 -11.62 -16.18 -19.42
N PRO A 172 -11.87 -16.71 -18.20
CA PRO A 172 -11.10 -16.42 -16.98
C PRO A 172 -9.84 -17.28 -16.81
N THR A 173 -8.80 -16.70 -16.23
CA THR A 173 -7.70 -17.43 -15.58
C THR A 173 -8.03 -17.57 -14.09
N ASN A 174 -7.87 -18.78 -13.54
CA ASN A 174 -8.05 -18.97 -12.10
C ASN A 174 -6.95 -18.27 -11.32
N LEU A 175 -7.32 -17.67 -10.20
CA LEU A 175 -6.40 -17.19 -9.19
C LEU A 175 -6.10 -18.31 -8.18
N GLU A 176 -4.94 -18.22 -7.56
CA GLU A 176 -4.60 -18.96 -6.35
C GLU A 176 -4.37 -17.99 -5.20
N LYS A 177 -4.80 -18.37 -3.99
CA LYS A 177 -4.48 -17.62 -2.77
C LYS A 177 -3.06 -18.01 -2.35
N VAL A 178 -2.14 -17.06 -2.38
CA VAL A 178 -0.72 -17.29 -2.03
C VAL A 178 -0.39 -16.92 -0.60
N GLY A 179 -1.26 -16.16 0.08
CA GLY A 179 -1.10 -15.85 1.49
C GLY A 179 -2.10 -14.82 2.00
N SER A 180 -1.80 -14.27 3.18
CA SER A 180 -2.47 -13.10 3.74
C SER A 180 -1.47 -12.22 4.49
N LEU A 181 -1.81 -10.95 4.63
CA LEU A 181 -1.07 -9.93 5.36
C LEU A 181 -2.01 -9.33 6.40
N LYS A 182 -1.53 -9.23 7.64
CA LYS A 182 -2.24 -8.50 8.69
C LYS A 182 -1.65 -7.11 8.85
N ILE A 183 -2.49 -6.09 8.72
CA ILE A 183 -2.13 -4.69 8.99
C ILE A 183 -2.64 -4.32 10.38
N SER A 184 -1.74 -3.80 11.22
CA SER A 184 -2.09 -3.31 12.55
C SER A 184 -2.59 -1.88 12.47
N ALA A 185 -3.62 -1.57 13.25
CA ALA A 185 -4.18 -0.23 13.34
C ALA A 185 -3.14 0.79 13.81
N THR A 186 -3.30 2.03 13.35
CA THR A 186 -2.42 3.15 13.68
C THR A 186 -3.21 4.34 14.20
N ASP A 187 -2.50 5.35 14.69
CA ASP A 187 -3.05 6.64 15.10
C ASP A 187 -2.92 7.72 14.01
N THR A 188 -2.51 7.36 12.78
CA THR A 188 -2.42 8.34 11.69
C THR A 188 -3.81 8.87 11.36
N GLN A 189 -3.96 10.20 11.41
CA GLN A 189 -5.24 10.85 11.18
C GLN A 189 -5.54 10.99 9.68
N GLY A 190 -6.74 10.62 9.26
CA GLY A 190 -7.20 10.71 7.88
C GLY A 190 -8.23 9.64 7.55
N GLY A 191 -8.53 9.49 6.27
CA GLY A 191 -9.42 8.45 5.76
C GLY A 191 -10.91 8.69 6.05
N PRO A 192 -11.80 8.06 5.27
CA PRO A 192 -13.24 8.30 5.35
C PRO A 192 -13.91 7.59 6.55
N VAL A 193 -13.24 6.61 7.14
CA VAL A 193 -13.84 5.64 8.10
C VAL A 193 -13.16 5.62 9.48
N GLY A 194 -12.50 6.72 9.86
CA GLY A 194 -11.84 6.86 11.16
C GLY A 194 -10.71 5.85 11.36
N SER A 195 -10.55 5.31 12.58
CA SER A 195 -9.42 4.44 12.92
C SER A 195 -9.36 3.12 12.14
N ILE A 196 -10.50 2.63 11.64
CA ILE A 196 -10.56 1.42 10.78
C ILE A 196 -9.81 1.69 9.47
N GLY A 197 -9.78 2.93 8.99
CA GLY A 197 -9.13 3.27 7.73
C GLY A 197 -7.64 2.95 7.70
N SER A 198 -7.00 2.90 8.88
CA SER A 198 -5.57 2.57 9.01
C SER A 198 -5.21 1.12 8.66
N VAL A 199 -6.18 0.21 8.59
CA VAL A 199 -5.94 -1.22 8.30
C VAL A 199 -6.43 -1.69 6.93
N LEU A 200 -7.21 -0.87 6.22
CA LEU A 200 -7.82 -1.25 4.94
C LEU A 200 -6.84 -0.97 3.81
N VAL A 201 -6.43 -2.00 3.06
CA VAL A 201 -5.61 -1.82 1.85
C VAL A 201 -6.43 -1.13 0.76
N THR A 202 -5.86 -0.09 0.15
CA THR A 202 -6.52 0.75 -0.87
C THR A 202 -5.64 1.02 -2.09
N GLY A 203 -4.43 0.48 -2.14
CA GLY A 203 -3.55 0.63 -3.30
C GLY A 203 -2.23 -0.11 -3.14
N GLY A 204 -1.61 -0.46 -4.26
CA GLY A 204 -0.34 -1.17 -4.36
C GLY A 204 0.61 -0.53 -5.37
N ALA A 205 1.91 -0.64 -5.13
CA ALA A 205 2.91 -0.21 -6.09
C ALA A 205 4.17 -1.07 -6.01
N SER A 206 4.91 -1.14 -7.11
CA SER A 206 6.25 -1.72 -7.16
C SER A 206 7.23 -0.73 -7.79
N THR A 207 8.49 -0.78 -7.36
CA THR A 207 9.57 -0.13 -8.09
C THR A 207 9.80 -0.85 -9.41
N ALA A 208 10.25 -0.12 -10.44
CA ALA A 208 10.44 -0.69 -11.78
C ALA A 208 11.45 -1.85 -11.84
N ASP A 209 12.40 -1.89 -10.91
CA ASP A 209 13.38 -2.98 -10.76
C ASP A 209 12.86 -4.17 -9.93
N GLY A 210 11.66 -4.05 -9.36
CA GLY A 210 11.01 -5.01 -8.48
C GLY A 210 11.64 -5.17 -7.10
N SER A 211 12.54 -4.26 -6.68
CA SER A 211 13.28 -4.38 -5.42
C SER A 211 12.48 -3.95 -4.19
N VAL A 212 11.43 -3.14 -4.37
CA VAL A 212 10.54 -2.69 -3.29
C VAL A 212 9.10 -2.75 -3.77
N VAL A 213 8.21 -3.19 -2.90
CA VAL A 213 6.76 -3.05 -3.07
C VAL A 213 6.19 -2.20 -1.94
N ALA A 214 5.14 -1.45 -2.25
CA ALA A 214 4.37 -0.70 -1.27
C ALA A 214 2.93 -1.19 -1.29
N LEU A 215 2.36 -1.33 -0.10
CA LEU A 215 0.92 -1.33 0.08
C LEU A 215 0.55 -0.08 0.84
N ARG A 216 -0.61 0.50 0.53
CA ARG A 216 -1.15 1.57 1.34
C ARG A 216 -2.50 1.23 1.91
N THR A 217 -2.77 1.89 3.01
CA THR A 217 -4.10 2.06 3.56
C THR A 217 -4.58 3.48 3.34
N TYR A 218 -5.77 3.80 3.86
CA TYR A 218 -6.27 5.17 3.80
C TYR A 218 -5.34 6.20 4.44
N THR A 219 -4.47 5.79 5.37
CA THR A 219 -3.68 6.72 6.19
C THR A 219 -2.18 6.44 6.21
N ASP A 220 -1.72 5.27 5.76
CA ASP A 220 -0.32 4.87 5.88
C ASP A 220 0.16 4.14 4.62
N ALA A 221 1.45 4.23 4.32
CA ALA A 221 2.13 3.37 3.35
C ALA A 221 3.10 2.42 4.06
N TYR A 222 3.16 1.18 3.59
CA TYR A 222 3.99 0.11 4.12
C TYR A 222 4.88 -0.42 3.00
N LEU A 223 6.19 -0.19 3.14
CA LEU A 223 7.18 -0.54 2.12
C LEU A 223 7.95 -1.78 2.53
N TYR A 224 8.05 -2.73 1.61
CA TYR A 224 8.69 -4.02 1.81
C TYR A 224 9.81 -4.20 0.78
N ALA A 225 11.01 -4.52 1.26
CA ALA A 225 12.10 -4.93 0.37
C ALA A 225 11.85 -6.35 -0.16
N VAL A 226 12.14 -6.56 -1.45
CA VAL A 226 11.94 -7.82 -2.17
C VAL A 226 13.29 -8.33 -2.72
N PRO A 227 14.29 -8.63 -1.88
CA PRO A 227 15.64 -8.97 -2.35
C PRO A 227 15.69 -10.27 -3.17
N ASP A 228 14.75 -11.18 -2.92
CA ASP A 228 14.70 -12.50 -3.55
C ASP A 228 13.69 -12.55 -4.72
N GLY A 229 13.04 -11.43 -5.05
CA GLY A 229 11.97 -11.35 -6.05
C GLY A 229 10.63 -11.98 -5.61
N ASP A 230 10.54 -12.58 -4.43
CA ASP A 230 9.31 -13.16 -3.88
C ASP A 230 8.47 -12.11 -3.14
N VAL A 231 7.42 -11.62 -3.81
CA VAL A 231 6.49 -10.63 -3.27
C VAL A 231 5.79 -11.13 -2.01
N MET A 232 5.31 -12.38 -1.99
CA MET A 232 4.57 -12.89 -0.84
C MET A 232 5.48 -13.03 0.37
N ALA A 233 6.70 -13.54 0.18
CA ALA A 233 7.69 -13.60 1.26
C ALA A 233 8.07 -12.20 1.76
N ALA A 234 8.17 -11.20 0.87
CA ALA A 234 8.43 -9.83 1.26
C ALA A 234 7.31 -9.24 2.12
N LEU A 235 6.04 -9.48 1.77
CA LEU A 235 4.88 -9.01 2.54
C LEU A 235 4.82 -9.59 3.97
N GLN A 236 5.50 -10.71 4.24
CA GLN A 236 5.61 -11.27 5.60
C GLN A 236 6.71 -10.61 6.46
N ARG A 237 7.56 -9.75 5.87
CA ARG A 237 8.62 -9.05 6.58
C ARG A 237 8.08 -7.83 7.31
N THR A 238 8.86 -7.29 8.25
CA THR A 238 8.54 -6.01 8.88
C THR A 238 8.70 -4.87 7.86
N PRO A 239 7.64 -4.10 7.56
CA PRO A 239 7.73 -3.00 6.61
C PRO A 239 8.39 -1.76 7.21
N VAL A 240 8.89 -0.88 6.34
CA VAL A 240 9.04 0.53 6.66
C VAL A 240 7.66 1.20 6.55
N ARG A 241 7.15 1.71 7.66
CA ARG A 241 5.87 2.44 7.70
C ARG A 241 6.11 3.94 7.48
N ILE A 242 5.31 4.54 6.60
CA ILE A 242 5.29 5.97 6.31
C ILE A 242 3.87 6.50 6.57
N PRO A 243 3.65 7.30 7.61
CA PRO A 243 2.36 7.97 7.85
C PRO A 243 2.02 8.99 6.76
N LEU A 244 0.77 9.03 6.30
CA LEU A 244 0.24 9.94 5.27
C LEU A 244 -0.95 10.77 5.81
N PRO A 245 -0.76 11.61 6.84
CA PRO A 245 -1.87 12.23 7.56
C PRO A 245 -2.62 13.28 6.73
N GLY A 246 -3.92 13.42 6.97
CA GLY A 246 -4.75 14.47 6.39
C GLY A 246 -5.15 14.25 4.93
N GLU A 247 -4.90 13.06 4.37
CA GLU A 247 -5.59 12.60 3.17
C GLU A 247 -7.03 12.21 3.52
N LYS A 248 -8.01 12.71 2.77
CA LYS A 248 -9.43 12.47 3.07
C LYS A 248 -9.83 11.03 2.79
N GLN A 249 -9.35 10.52 1.67
CA GLN A 249 -9.58 9.18 1.17
C GLN A 249 -8.39 8.82 0.32
N GLY A 250 -7.36 8.31 0.99
CA GLY A 250 -6.11 7.98 0.37
C GLY A 250 -6.17 6.61 -0.32
N GLU A 251 -5.97 6.58 -1.64
CA GLU A 251 -6.04 5.34 -2.44
C GLU A 251 -4.87 5.19 -3.42
N ALA A 252 -4.48 6.26 -4.13
CA ALA A 252 -3.41 6.18 -5.10
C ALA A 252 -1.99 6.16 -4.52
N ILE A 253 -1.14 5.21 -4.94
CA ILE A 253 0.28 5.10 -4.56
C ILE A 253 1.15 4.73 -5.77
N ALA A 254 2.35 5.28 -5.85
CA ALA A 254 3.29 4.96 -6.92
C ALA A 254 4.74 5.10 -6.46
N PHE A 255 5.67 4.56 -7.25
CA PHE A 255 7.07 4.93 -7.19
C PHE A 255 7.49 5.71 -8.45
N ASP A 256 8.26 6.77 -8.26
CA ASP A 256 9.10 7.33 -9.31
C ASP A 256 10.29 6.39 -9.59
N PRO A 257 10.90 6.46 -10.79
CA PRO A 257 12.09 5.67 -11.12
C PRO A 257 13.28 5.85 -10.17
N ASP A 258 13.36 7.00 -9.47
CA ASP A 258 14.41 7.30 -8.50
C ASP A 258 14.13 6.71 -7.10
N GLY A 259 13.00 6.00 -6.91
CA GLY A 259 12.59 5.42 -5.65
C GLY A 259 11.85 6.38 -4.71
N THR A 260 11.49 7.58 -5.18
CA THR A 260 10.56 8.47 -4.47
C THR A 260 9.16 7.86 -4.47
N LEU A 261 8.53 7.79 -3.29
CA LEU A 261 7.14 7.37 -3.16
C LEU A 261 6.22 8.54 -3.50
N LEU A 262 5.16 8.29 -4.25
CA LEU A 262 4.06 9.23 -4.48
C LEU A 262 2.79 8.74 -3.80
N SER A 263 1.99 9.67 -3.28
CA SER A 263 0.67 9.40 -2.70
C SER A 263 -0.37 10.40 -3.21
N GLY A 264 -1.58 9.92 -3.47
CA GLY A 264 -2.73 10.72 -3.85
C GLY A 264 -3.96 10.38 -3.03
N SER A 265 -4.92 11.30 -2.99
CA SER A 265 -6.20 11.12 -2.32
C SER A 265 -7.33 11.51 -3.25
N GLU A 266 -8.46 10.82 -3.12
CA GLU A 266 -9.68 11.21 -3.80
C GLU A 266 -10.18 12.60 -3.37
N GLY A 267 -10.96 13.20 -4.27
CA GLY A 267 -11.51 14.53 -4.16
C GLY A 267 -10.86 15.51 -5.13
N THR A 268 -11.68 16.37 -5.72
CA THR A 268 -11.15 17.44 -6.58
C THR A 268 -10.24 18.38 -5.79
N GLY A 269 -9.09 18.74 -6.37
CA GLY A 269 -8.15 19.67 -5.76
C GLY A 269 -7.29 19.08 -4.65
N GLN A 270 -7.19 17.75 -4.53
CA GLN A 270 -6.26 17.12 -3.60
C GLN A 270 -4.79 17.26 -4.08
N PRO A 271 -3.83 17.37 -3.13
CA PRO A 271 -2.41 17.35 -3.46
C PRO A 271 -1.95 15.94 -3.82
N LEU A 272 -1.01 15.85 -4.77
CA LEU A 272 -0.10 14.71 -4.83
C LEU A 272 1.07 14.99 -3.91
N ARG A 273 1.44 13.99 -3.11
CA ARG A 273 2.52 14.08 -2.13
C ARG A 273 3.66 13.17 -2.51
N VAL A 274 4.85 13.51 -2.05
CA VAL A 274 6.08 12.75 -2.29
C VAL A 274 6.85 12.50 -1.01
N VAL A 275 7.51 11.35 -0.97
CA VAL A 275 8.46 10.97 0.08
C VAL A 275 9.75 10.51 -0.60
N ARG A 276 10.74 11.39 -0.63
CA ARG A 276 12.01 11.13 -1.32
C ARG A 276 12.84 10.09 -0.58
N GLY A 277 13.51 9.22 -1.34
CA GLY A 277 14.36 8.16 -0.80
C GLY A 277 13.59 7.02 -0.10
N ALA A 278 12.27 6.94 -0.27
CA ALA A 278 11.42 5.95 0.39
C ALA A 278 11.82 4.50 0.06
N ALA A 279 12.10 4.19 -1.22
CA ALA A 279 12.55 2.86 -1.61
C ALA A 279 13.90 2.49 -0.96
N ALA A 280 14.84 3.44 -0.88
CA ALA A 280 16.13 3.21 -0.24
C ALA A 280 16.00 2.91 1.26
N LEU A 281 15.05 3.54 1.96
CA LEU A 281 14.75 3.24 3.36
C LEU A 281 14.27 1.79 3.55
N ALA A 282 13.39 1.31 2.66
CA ALA A 282 12.90 -0.05 2.68
C ALA A 282 14.03 -1.06 2.41
N ALA A 283 14.85 -0.80 1.38
CA ALA A 283 15.98 -1.66 1.03
C ALA A 283 16.98 -1.82 2.18
N GLN A 284 17.27 -0.74 2.92
CA GLN A 284 18.16 -0.79 4.09
C GLN A 284 17.58 -1.58 5.26
N SER A 285 16.26 -1.50 5.47
CA SER A 285 15.58 -2.23 6.54
C SER A 285 15.43 -3.73 6.24
N GLY A 286 15.48 -4.11 4.95
CA GLY A 286 15.44 -5.50 4.50
C GLY A 286 16.79 -6.21 4.44
N ALA A 287 17.90 -5.49 4.62
CA ALA A 287 19.24 -6.08 4.61
C ALA A 287 19.46 -6.95 5.86
N PRO A 288 20.06 -8.15 5.75
CA PRO A 288 20.49 -8.92 6.92
C PRO A 288 21.39 -8.05 7.78
N ALA A 289 21.11 -8.00 9.09
CA ALA A 289 22.00 -7.32 10.02
C ALA A 289 23.37 -8.02 9.99
N GLU A 290 24.38 -7.42 9.34
CA GLU A 290 25.75 -7.89 9.47
C GLU A 290 26.14 -7.87 10.95
N GLY A 291 26.43 -9.06 11.48
CA GLY A 291 26.52 -9.31 12.91
C GLY A 291 27.60 -8.48 13.59
N LYS A 292 27.18 -7.46 14.35
CA LYS A 292 27.98 -6.97 15.48
C LYS A 292 27.74 -7.89 16.66
N SER A 293 28.55 -8.95 16.74
CA SER A 293 28.67 -9.79 17.91
C SER A 293 29.22 -8.95 19.08
N SER A 294 28.37 -8.63 20.04
CA SER A 294 28.77 -8.20 21.37
C SER A 294 28.48 -9.36 22.31
N ALA A 295 29.53 -10.12 22.62
CA ALA A 295 29.52 -11.14 23.64
C ALA A 295 29.31 -10.49 25.02
N GLY A 296 28.09 -10.54 25.54
CA GLY A 296 27.76 -10.20 26.92
C GLY A 296 27.65 -11.47 27.75
N THR A 297 28.72 -11.77 28.48
CA THR A 297 28.83 -12.84 29.49
C THR A 297 27.70 -12.79 30.53
N GLY A 298 27.14 -13.96 30.81
CA GLY A 298 26.08 -14.13 31.80
C GLY A 298 26.56 -14.03 33.25
N ALA A 299 25.62 -13.66 34.12
CA ALA A 299 25.62 -14.03 35.53
C ALA A 299 24.17 -14.12 36.02
N SER A 300 23.82 -15.30 36.52
CA SER A 300 22.53 -15.66 37.10
C SER A 300 22.50 -15.41 38.62
N SER A 301 21.44 -14.76 39.10
CA SER A 301 20.90 -14.83 40.46
C SER A 301 19.52 -14.15 40.38
N GLY A 302 18.37 -14.73 40.69
CA GLY A 302 18.02 -15.64 41.78
C GLY A 302 16.94 -14.94 42.61
N SER A 303 15.71 -15.47 42.61
CA SER A 303 14.77 -15.54 43.74
C SER A 303 13.31 -15.53 43.24
N ALA A 304 12.60 -16.57 43.68
CA ALA A 304 11.16 -16.72 43.59
C ALA A 304 10.43 -15.72 44.52
N GLY A 305 9.18 -15.44 44.17
CA GLY A 305 8.23 -14.70 44.98
C GLY A 305 6.83 -14.86 44.37
N ASP A 306 6.07 -15.81 44.92
CA ASP A 306 4.65 -15.98 44.67
C ASP A 306 3.86 -14.72 45.08
N GLY A 307 2.84 -14.37 44.28
CA GLY A 307 1.94 -13.27 44.58
C GLY A 307 0.71 -13.30 43.68
N ALA A 308 -0.35 -13.92 44.19
CA ALA A 308 -1.67 -14.01 43.58
C ALA A 308 -2.29 -12.65 43.24
N GLY A 309 -3.02 -12.59 42.13
CA GLY A 309 -3.89 -11.46 41.78
C GLY A 309 -4.49 -11.61 40.39
N LEU A 310 -5.63 -12.29 40.28
CA LEU A 310 -6.50 -12.28 39.10
C LEU A 310 -7.11 -10.88 38.94
N PRO A 311 -6.91 -10.15 37.83
CA PRO A 311 -7.75 -9.01 37.53
C PRO A 311 -9.04 -9.48 36.87
N VAL A 312 -10.15 -9.19 37.55
CA VAL A 312 -11.53 -9.29 37.08
C VAL A 312 -11.68 -8.44 35.82
N LEU A 313 -12.02 -9.08 34.70
CA LEU A 313 -12.39 -8.43 33.45
C LEU A 313 -13.78 -7.77 33.59
N PRO A 314 -13.95 -6.47 33.31
CA PRO A 314 -15.27 -5.93 33.07
C PRO A 314 -15.74 -6.40 31.69
N ALA A 315 -16.82 -7.18 31.67
CA ALA A 315 -17.55 -7.53 30.47
C ALA A 315 -18.15 -6.25 29.83
N ALA A 316 -17.46 -5.71 28.82
CA ALA A 316 -18.02 -4.71 27.94
C ALA A 316 -18.83 -5.42 26.85
N GLY A 317 -20.15 -5.25 26.90
CA GLY A 317 -21.08 -5.77 25.90
C GLY A 317 -20.77 -5.20 24.52
N ILE A 318 -20.57 -6.07 23.55
CA ILE A 318 -20.49 -5.71 22.14
C ILE A 318 -21.92 -5.49 21.65
N THR A 319 -22.35 -4.23 21.61
CA THR A 319 -23.51 -3.81 20.82
C THR A 319 -23.10 -3.79 19.35
N LEU A 320 -23.61 -4.74 18.56
CA LEU A 320 -23.56 -4.71 17.10
C LEU A 320 -24.33 -3.48 16.59
N ALA A 321 -23.62 -2.38 16.36
CA ALA A 321 -24.14 -1.25 15.61
C ALA A 321 -23.96 -1.55 14.12
N LEU A 322 -25.04 -2.03 13.48
CA LEU A 322 -25.19 -1.98 12.03
C LEU A 322 -25.29 -0.51 11.62
N VAL A 323 -24.15 0.09 11.25
CA VAL A 323 -24.12 1.40 10.60
C VAL A 323 -24.00 1.16 9.11
N GLY A 324 -25.17 1.07 8.46
CA GLY A 324 -25.26 1.43 7.06
C GLY A 324 -25.14 2.94 6.95
N ILE A 325 -24.06 3.42 6.36
CA ILE A 325 -24.02 4.76 5.77
C ILE A 325 -23.85 4.56 4.28
N GLY A 326 -24.95 4.82 3.58
CA GLY A 326 -24.96 4.93 2.14
C GLY A 326 -24.51 6.32 1.67
N TRP A 327 -23.93 6.30 0.48
CA TRP A 327 -24.25 7.18 -0.64
C TRP A 327 -23.53 8.54 -0.73
N PHE A 328 -22.52 8.59 -1.61
CA PHE A 328 -22.42 9.64 -2.64
C PHE A 328 -22.17 9.05 -4.05
N GLY A 329 -23.07 8.19 -4.54
CA GLY A 329 -23.15 7.88 -5.96
C GLY A 329 -23.65 9.07 -6.78
N PHE A 330 -23.00 9.31 -7.92
CA PHE A 330 -23.68 9.86 -9.07
C PHE A 330 -24.36 8.72 -9.83
N ARG A 331 -25.69 8.64 -9.70
CA ARG A 331 -26.55 7.85 -10.58
C ARG A 331 -26.20 8.17 -12.05
N ARG A 332 -25.91 7.14 -12.85
CA ARG A 332 -26.49 7.06 -14.19
C ARG A 332 -26.99 5.67 -14.52
N LEU A 333 -28.21 5.45 -14.06
CA LEU A 333 -29.18 4.56 -14.68
C LEU A 333 -29.30 4.91 -16.19
N ARG A 334 -28.82 4.04 -17.07
CA ARG A 334 -29.39 3.94 -18.42
C ARG A 334 -29.89 2.51 -18.61
N ARG A 335 -31.22 2.42 -18.63
CA ARG A 335 -32.01 1.25 -18.96
C ARG A 335 -31.41 0.53 -20.17
N ARG A 336 -31.04 -0.74 -20.00
CA ARG A 336 -30.96 -1.70 -21.10
C ARG A 336 -32.41 -2.03 -21.48
N THR A 337 -32.88 -1.41 -22.54
CA THR A 337 -34.05 -1.85 -23.30
C THR A 337 -33.61 -1.97 -24.75
N HIS A 338 -33.82 -3.20 -25.27
CA HIS A 338 -33.47 -3.76 -26.58
C HIS A 338 -32.04 -4.28 -26.71
#